data_AF-A0A9E1M7D9-F1
#
_entry.id   AF-A0A9E1M7D9-F1
#
_cell.length_a   1.000
_cell.length_b   1.000
_cell.length_c   1.000
_cell.angle_alpha   90.00
_cell.angle_beta   90.00
_cell.angle_gamma   90.00
#
_symmetry.space_group_name_H-M   'P 1'
#
loop_
_entity.id
_entity.type
_entity.pdbx_description
1 polymer ?
#
loop_
_entity_poly.entity_id
_entity_poly.type
_entity_poly.pdbx_seq_one_letter_code
_entity_poly.pdbx_strand_id
1 'polypeptide(L)'
;MRIITDLLKELDQWMENFNLTQYEEGRKVYVNQLKIRDILKEKKAVCFIQDGSILPRDSEDKIEENATPFYAPEEMREVLKLSEDETAAGMLIKQGITAVTGGAYLGKTTLLEAIQSGIYNHISGDGREYVITDESAVKVCAEDGRPVNNLDISPFFQEEVNGCSLQKFSAQHTSGSTSQVVNIIETLYAESKVLLVDEDRSAANFMHRDEVMRDIIERGPIIPFTDRIKEISTQMGVSLVLVIGGTSQYFGYADQVILMDHFKAADITEKVKKFEFADTSKKTLAHWTYTKKLITKFDKGILFHSICTKDRAAVFFDDYVSELTNTGNPFSQAQLNLLAKVAGMVLEMGERGEIKEDVDRILSQVGYGENFGNGDFEQIRQVDVLMCLFRMSGLEFANE
;
A
#
# COMPACT_ATOMS: atom_id res chain seq x y z
N MET A 1 -25.50 38.32 -11.32
CA MET A 1 -25.89 39.01 -10.07
C MET A 1 -26.34 38.02 -9.00
N ARG A 2 -27.34 37.15 -9.24
CA ARG A 2 -27.83 36.17 -8.25
C ARG A 2 -26.76 35.20 -7.70
N ILE A 3 -25.94 34.60 -8.58
CA ILE A 3 -24.81 33.73 -8.17
C ILE A 3 -23.83 34.45 -7.23
N ILE A 4 -23.49 35.71 -7.51
CA ILE A 4 -22.59 36.50 -6.66
C ILE A 4 -23.23 36.74 -5.29
N THR A 5 -24.52 37.08 -5.26
CA THR A 5 -25.25 37.28 -4.00
C THR A 5 -25.38 35.99 -3.19
N ASP A 6 -25.59 34.84 -3.84
CA ASP A 6 -25.71 33.55 -3.16
C ASP A 6 -24.33 33.09 -2.64
N LEU A 7 -23.25 33.25 -3.43
CA LEU A 7 -21.88 32.99 -2.97
C LEU A 7 -21.46 33.87 -1.79
N LEU A 8 -21.81 35.16 -1.81
CA LEU A 8 -21.52 36.05 -0.69
C LEU A 8 -22.28 35.62 0.57
N LYS A 9 -23.52 35.16 0.45
CA LYS A 9 -24.29 34.62 1.59
C LYS A 9 -23.68 33.32 2.13
N GLU A 10 -23.25 32.41 1.26
CA GLU A 10 -22.57 31.19 1.68
C GLU A 10 -21.23 31.50 2.38
N LEU A 11 -20.48 32.47 1.86
CA LEU A 11 -19.23 32.93 2.47
C LEU A 11 -19.49 33.56 3.84
N ASP A 12 -20.48 34.44 3.96
CA ASP A 12 -20.86 35.07 5.23
C ASP A 12 -21.30 34.00 6.24
N GLN A 13 -22.15 33.05 5.84
CA GLN A 13 -22.56 31.93 6.68
C GLN A 13 -21.38 31.05 7.09
N TRP A 14 -20.43 30.80 6.18
CA TRP A 14 -19.24 30.03 6.51
C TRP A 14 -18.35 30.77 7.51
N MET A 15 -18.13 32.07 7.32
CA MET A 15 -17.35 32.90 8.25
C MET A 15 -18.01 32.98 9.64
N GLU A 16 -19.33 33.10 9.70
CA GLU A 16 -20.07 33.12 10.98
C GLU A 16 -20.01 31.78 11.71
N ASN A 17 -19.99 30.66 10.97
CA ASN A 17 -19.94 29.30 11.53
C ASN A 17 -18.51 28.73 11.64
N PHE A 18 -17.49 29.48 11.23
CA PHE A 18 -16.11 29.01 11.26
C PHE A 18 -15.66 28.80 12.70
N ASN A 19 -15.46 27.54 13.07
CA ASN A 19 -15.03 27.16 14.39
C ASN A 19 -13.49 27.18 14.47
N LEU A 20 -12.95 28.29 14.96
CA LEU A 20 -11.51 28.47 15.13
C LEU A 20 -10.89 27.38 16.02
N THR A 21 -11.58 26.96 17.08
CA THR A 21 -11.11 25.89 17.98
C THR A 21 -10.96 24.57 17.23
N GLN A 22 -11.96 24.18 16.44
CA GLN A 22 -11.91 22.95 15.63
C GLN A 22 -10.79 23.02 14.58
N TYR A 23 -10.59 24.18 13.96
CA TYR A 23 -9.48 24.39 13.03
C TYR A 23 -8.12 24.26 13.72
N GLU A 24 -7.95 24.86 14.90
CA GLU A 24 -6.71 24.78 15.68
C GLU A 24 -6.41 23.35 16.15
N GLU A 25 -7.44 22.61 16.59
CA GLU A 25 -7.35 21.18 16.92
C GLU A 25 -6.92 20.35 15.72
N GLY A 26 -7.59 20.53 14.57
CA GLY A 26 -7.24 19.84 13.33
C GLY A 26 -5.81 20.15 12.87
N ARG A 27 -5.39 21.42 12.96
CA ARG A 27 -4.01 21.84 12.65
C ARG A 27 -3.00 21.19 13.60
N LYS A 28 -3.30 21.13 14.90
CA LYS A 28 -2.44 20.49 15.89
C LYS A 28 -2.28 19.00 15.60
N VAL A 29 -3.38 18.29 15.37
CA VAL A 29 -3.40 16.86 15.01
C VAL A 29 -2.60 16.63 13.72
N TYR A 30 -2.78 17.45 12.69
CA TYR A 30 -1.99 17.37 11.45
C TYR A 30 -0.48 17.53 11.69
N VAL A 31 -0.06 18.55 12.45
CA VAL A 31 1.36 18.78 12.77
C VAL A 31 1.95 17.59 13.54
N ASN A 32 1.22 17.04 14.49
CA ASN A 32 1.64 15.87 15.26
C ASN A 32 1.78 14.62 14.38
N GLN A 33 0.86 14.40 13.44
CA GLN A 33 0.94 13.30 12.48
C GLN A 33 2.20 13.38 11.59
N LEU A 34 2.52 14.58 11.09
CA LEU A 34 3.78 14.80 10.36
C LEU A 34 4.99 14.50 11.25
N LYS A 35 4.97 14.96 12.51
CA LYS A 35 6.07 14.73 13.45
C LYS A 35 6.26 13.25 13.78
N ILE A 36 5.18 12.48 13.95
CA ILE A 36 5.26 11.03 14.15
C ILE A 36 5.91 10.38 12.93
N ARG A 37 5.55 10.78 11.71
CA ARG A 37 6.14 10.24 10.48
C ARG A 37 7.65 10.51 10.38
N ASP A 38 8.11 11.68 10.81
CA ASP A 38 9.56 11.95 10.94
C ASP A 38 10.23 11.06 11.99
N ILE A 39 9.58 10.87 13.14
CA ILE A 39 10.09 10.00 14.21
C ILE A 39 10.18 8.54 13.75
N LEU A 40 9.26 8.06 12.90
CA LEU A 40 9.35 6.72 12.31
C LEU A 40 10.65 6.55 11.51
N LYS A 41 11.00 7.54 10.67
CA LYS A 41 12.23 7.56 9.89
C LYS A 41 13.46 7.53 10.81
N GLU A 42 13.49 8.35 11.85
CA GLU A 42 14.58 8.41 12.84
C GLU A 42 14.75 7.10 13.62
N LYS A 43 13.65 6.51 14.08
CA LYS A 43 13.64 5.29 14.90
C LYS A 43 13.73 3.99 14.08
N LYS A 44 13.88 4.07 12.75
CA LYS A 44 13.84 2.91 11.84
C LYS A 44 12.60 2.06 12.09
N ALA A 45 11.44 2.71 12.11
CA ALA A 45 10.13 2.11 12.34
C ALA A 45 9.24 2.28 11.10
N VAL A 46 8.27 1.39 10.97
CA VAL A 46 7.36 1.36 9.81
C VAL A 46 5.97 1.84 10.18
N CYS A 47 5.56 1.70 11.44
CA CYS A 47 4.25 2.10 11.90
C CYS A 47 4.26 2.42 13.40
N PHE A 48 3.47 3.41 13.79
CA PHE A 48 3.13 3.73 15.16
C PHE A 48 1.60 3.70 15.33
N ILE A 49 1.12 3.08 16.40
CA ILE A 49 -0.31 2.98 16.74
C ILE A 49 -0.46 3.45 18.18
N GLN A 50 -1.11 4.60 18.39
CA GLN A 50 -1.29 5.16 19.73
C GLN A 50 -2.16 4.26 20.63
N ASP A 51 -1.79 4.18 21.91
CA ASP A 51 -2.65 3.64 22.96
C ASP A 51 -3.98 4.42 23.00
N GLY A 52 -5.10 3.70 23.03
CA GLY A 52 -6.45 4.26 23.02
C GLY A 52 -7.06 4.43 21.63
N SER A 53 -6.32 4.17 20.54
CA SER A 53 -6.85 4.25 19.18
C SER A 53 -8.04 3.29 18.96
N ILE A 54 -9.01 3.72 18.17
CA ILE A 54 -10.16 2.90 17.76
C ILE A 54 -9.96 2.48 16.31
N LEU A 55 -9.60 1.21 16.11
CA LEU A 55 -9.25 0.66 14.79
C LEU A 55 -10.47 0.17 13.98
N PRO A 56 -11.45 -0.55 14.57
CA PRO A 56 -12.56 -1.12 13.83
C PRO A 56 -13.47 -0.06 13.19
N ARG A 57 -13.99 -0.39 12.01
CA ARG A 57 -14.86 0.45 11.20
C ARG A 57 -16.13 -0.30 10.82
N ASP A 58 -17.23 0.44 10.77
CA ASP A 58 -18.48 -0.09 10.22
C ASP A 58 -18.47 -0.11 8.68
N SER A 59 -19.58 -0.58 8.08
CA SER A 59 -19.72 -0.65 6.63
C SER A 59 -19.73 0.71 5.91
N GLU A 60 -19.87 1.81 6.66
CA GLU A 60 -19.85 3.19 6.15
C GLU A 60 -18.51 3.89 6.46
N ASP A 61 -17.48 3.12 6.87
CA ASP A 61 -16.16 3.60 7.31
C ASP A 61 -16.20 4.54 8.54
N LYS A 62 -17.27 4.45 9.35
CA LYS A 62 -17.37 5.17 10.62
C LYS A 62 -16.78 4.34 11.75
N ILE A 63 -16.42 5.02 12.83
CA ILE A 63 -15.95 4.39 14.08
C ILE A 63 -17.01 3.40 14.56
N GLU A 64 -16.61 2.15 14.79
CA GLU A 64 -17.52 1.14 15.30
C GLU A 64 -17.90 1.44 16.76
N GLU A 65 -19.20 1.45 17.05
CA GLU A 65 -19.69 1.67 18.41
C GLU A 65 -19.28 0.53 19.35
N ASN A 66 -18.84 0.85 20.57
CA ASN A 66 -18.36 -0.11 21.57
C ASN A 66 -17.12 -0.91 21.15
N ALA A 67 -16.35 -0.43 20.17
CA ALA A 67 -15.07 -1.01 19.80
C ALA A 67 -14.09 -1.04 20.99
N THR A 68 -13.29 -2.10 21.05
CA THR A 68 -12.22 -2.21 22.05
C THR A 68 -11.06 -1.29 21.66
N PRO A 69 -10.65 -0.33 22.52
CA PRO A 69 -9.51 0.52 22.22
C PRO A 69 -8.22 -0.31 22.15
N PHE A 70 -7.37 0.04 21.20
CA PHE A 70 -6.09 -0.60 21.00
C PHE A 70 -5.10 -0.17 22.09
N TYR A 71 -4.33 -1.12 22.63
CA TYR A 71 -3.23 -0.83 23.54
C TYR A 71 -2.02 -1.67 23.16
N ALA A 72 -0.85 -1.06 23.19
CA ALA A 72 0.40 -1.70 22.86
C ALA A 72 0.78 -2.79 23.88
N PRO A 73 1.32 -3.94 23.43
CA PRO A 73 2.09 -4.83 24.30
C PRO A 73 3.25 -4.06 24.94
N GLU A 74 3.57 -4.37 26.20
CA GLU A 74 4.62 -3.66 26.96
C GLU A 74 5.97 -3.68 26.23
N GLU A 75 6.30 -4.80 25.59
CA GLU A 75 7.53 -5.04 24.86
C GLU A 75 7.67 -4.18 23.59
N MET A 76 6.55 -3.76 23.01
CA MET A 76 6.49 -2.95 21.79
C MET A 76 6.08 -1.50 22.05
N ARG A 77 5.83 -1.14 23.32
CA ARG A 77 5.31 0.16 23.71
C ARG A 77 6.42 1.20 23.80
N GLU A 78 6.24 2.30 23.09
CA GLU A 78 7.16 3.44 23.09
C GLU A 78 6.41 4.75 23.32
N VAL A 79 7.09 5.73 23.92
CA VAL A 79 6.56 7.08 24.15
C VAL A 79 7.27 8.05 23.20
N LEU A 80 6.51 8.63 22.27
CA LEU A 80 6.99 9.60 21.31
C LEU A 80 6.78 11.01 21.85
N LYS A 81 7.81 11.86 21.80
CA LYS A 81 7.71 13.28 22.13
C LYS A 81 7.30 14.07 20.89
N LEU A 82 6.10 14.65 20.91
CA LEU A 82 5.52 15.38 19.78
C LEU A 82 5.84 16.87 19.86
N SER A 83 5.81 17.43 21.07
CA SER A 83 6.22 18.81 21.38
C SER A 83 6.87 18.88 22.77
N GLU A 84 7.18 20.08 23.27
CA GLU A 84 7.72 20.22 24.64
C GLU A 84 6.77 19.69 25.71
N ASP A 85 5.46 19.87 25.51
CA ASP A 85 4.41 19.56 26.47
C ASP A 85 3.52 18.37 26.06
N GLU A 86 3.83 17.70 24.95
CA GLU A 86 2.98 16.64 24.40
C GLU A 86 3.75 15.37 24.03
N THR A 87 3.20 14.23 24.44
CA THR A 87 3.71 12.90 24.14
C THR A 87 2.59 11.96 23.73
N ALA A 88 2.90 10.99 22.86
CA ALA A 88 2.01 9.89 22.51
C ALA A 88 2.66 8.56 22.86
N ALA A 89 2.01 7.75 23.69
CA ALA A 89 2.43 6.38 23.96
C ALA A 89 1.67 5.42 23.04
N GLY A 90 2.33 4.37 22.58
CA GLY A 90 1.70 3.40 21.67
C GLY A 90 2.65 2.33 21.18
N MET A 91 2.15 1.47 20.30
CA MET A 91 2.92 0.39 19.71
C MET A 91 3.77 0.92 18.57
N LEU A 92 5.07 0.59 18.59
CA LEU A 92 5.99 0.97 17.53
C LEU A 92 6.51 -0.28 16.81
N ILE A 93 6.06 -0.48 15.58
CA ILE A 93 6.51 -1.58 14.71
C ILE A 93 7.82 -1.17 14.04
N LYS A 94 8.90 -1.92 14.28
CA LYS A 94 10.24 -1.61 13.76
C LYS A 94 10.37 -2.08 12.30
N GLN A 95 11.37 -1.56 11.58
CA GLN A 95 11.76 -2.10 10.29
C GLN A 95 12.18 -3.57 10.41
N GLY A 96 11.85 -4.37 9.39
CA GLY A 96 12.04 -5.81 9.38
C GLY A 96 10.78 -6.56 8.98
N ILE A 97 10.68 -7.82 9.37
CA ILE A 97 9.54 -8.70 9.10
C ILE A 97 8.69 -8.82 10.37
N THR A 98 7.48 -8.29 10.33
CA THR A 98 6.48 -8.42 11.40
C THR A 98 5.37 -9.37 10.97
N ALA A 99 5.15 -10.44 11.72
CA ALA A 99 4.02 -11.34 11.52
C ALA A 99 2.91 -11.05 12.53
N VAL A 100 1.68 -10.88 12.06
CA VAL A 100 0.46 -10.71 12.84
C VAL A 100 -0.36 -11.99 12.72
N THR A 101 -0.58 -12.67 13.84
CA THR A 101 -1.28 -13.96 13.90
C THR A 101 -2.40 -13.96 14.93
N GLY A 102 -3.17 -15.05 15.02
CA GLY A 102 -4.36 -15.16 15.86
C GLY A 102 -5.54 -15.85 15.17
N GLY A 103 -6.57 -16.18 15.94
CA GLY A 103 -7.79 -16.81 15.45
C GLY A 103 -8.56 -15.95 14.44
N ALA A 104 -9.47 -16.58 13.69
CA ALA A 104 -10.41 -15.87 12.82
C ALA A 104 -11.25 -14.89 13.66
N TYR A 105 -11.54 -13.71 13.09
CA TYR A 105 -12.35 -12.65 13.73
C TYR A 105 -11.77 -12.07 15.04
N LEU A 106 -10.49 -12.27 15.34
CA LEU A 106 -9.85 -11.72 16.55
C LEU A 106 -9.12 -10.38 16.34
N GLY A 107 -9.31 -9.72 15.20
CA GLY A 107 -8.80 -8.36 14.93
C GLY A 107 -7.52 -8.25 14.08
N LYS A 108 -7.04 -9.35 13.46
CA LYS A 108 -5.86 -9.32 12.58
C LYS A 108 -6.02 -8.40 11.38
N THR A 109 -7.08 -8.62 10.59
CA THR A 109 -7.38 -7.84 9.38
C THR A 109 -7.65 -6.39 9.73
N THR A 110 -8.41 -6.14 10.81
CA THR A 110 -8.66 -4.79 11.34
C THR A 110 -7.37 -4.04 11.70
N LEU A 111 -6.40 -4.72 12.32
CA LEU A 111 -5.09 -4.13 12.61
C LEU A 111 -4.34 -3.80 11.31
N LEU A 112 -4.32 -4.72 10.34
CA LEU A 112 -3.64 -4.49 9.05
C LEU A 112 -4.28 -3.37 8.25
N GLU A 113 -5.61 -3.27 8.23
CA GLU A 113 -6.36 -2.19 7.59
C GLU A 113 -6.09 -0.84 8.26
N ALA A 114 -5.98 -0.80 9.58
CA ALA A 114 -5.58 0.42 10.28
C ALA A 114 -4.15 0.84 9.92
N ILE A 115 -3.18 -0.09 9.92
CA ILE A 115 -1.79 0.15 9.47
C ILE A 115 -1.78 0.65 8.03
N GLN A 116 -2.58 0.03 7.16
CA GLN A 116 -2.69 0.43 5.77
C GLN A 116 -3.25 1.85 5.64
N SER A 117 -4.29 2.19 6.38
CA SER A 117 -4.88 3.53 6.35
C SER A 117 -3.96 4.61 6.94
N GLY A 118 -3.00 4.24 7.78
CA GLY A 118 -2.02 5.14 8.41
C GLY A 118 -1.01 5.78 7.45
N ILE A 119 -1.00 5.39 6.16
CA ILE A 119 -0.28 6.13 5.12
C ILE A 119 -0.85 7.55 4.96
N TYR A 120 -2.13 7.73 5.24
CA TYR A 120 -2.83 9.01 5.20
C TYR A 120 -2.95 9.62 6.59
N ASN A 121 -3.10 10.94 6.62
CA ASN A 121 -3.44 11.62 7.85
C ASN A 121 -4.95 11.54 8.07
N HIS A 122 -5.37 11.24 9.29
CA HIS A 122 -6.79 11.21 9.66
C HIS A 122 -7.18 12.51 10.35
N ILE A 123 -8.47 12.85 10.27
CA ILE A 123 -9.04 14.01 10.93
C ILE A 123 -9.11 13.82 12.45
N SER A 124 -9.18 14.92 13.18
CA SER A 124 -9.39 14.88 14.64
C SER A 124 -10.68 14.13 14.98
N GLY A 125 -10.61 13.20 15.93
CA GLY A 125 -11.74 12.39 16.37
C GLY A 125 -12.04 11.18 15.48
N ASP A 126 -11.19 10.85 14.51
CA ASP A 126 -11.31 9.62 13.71
C ASP A 126 -11.06 8.35 14.55
N GLY A 127 -10.25 8.41 15.61
CA GLY A 127 -9.80 7.25 16.38
C GLY A 127 -8.52 6.62 15.83
N ARG A 128 -8.14 6.90 14.57
CA ARG A 128 -6.86 6.52 13.96
C ARG A 128 -5.92 7.70 13.71
N GLU A 129 -6.19 8.88 14.27
CA GLU A 129 -5.39 10.10 14.05
C GLU A 129 -3.89 9.94 14.35
N TYR A 130 -3.50 9.03 15.22
CA TYR A 130 -2.10 8.71 15.51
C TYR A 130 -1.75 7.24 15.21
N VAL A 131 -2.46 6.66 14.24
CA VAL A 131 -2.06 5.44 13.54
C VAL A 131 -1.33 5.88 12.27
N ILE A 132 -0.01 5.93 12.35
CA ILE A 132 0.84 6.51 11.30
C ILE A 132 1.78 5.45 10.78
N THR A 133 1.80 5.30 9.46
CA THR A 133 2.61 4.32 8.73
C THR A 133 3.53 5.05 7.77
N ASP A 134 4.65 4.41 7.43
CA ASP A 134 5.51 4.84 6.34
C ASP A 134 4.68 5.11 5.07
N GLU A 135 4.83 6.30 4.51
CA GLU A 135 4.02 6.80 3.39
C GLU A 135 4.13 5.95 2.13
N SER A 136 5.24 5.22 1.98
CA SER A 136 5.49 4.33 0.85
C SER A 136 4.84 2.95 0.99
N ALA A 137 4.17 2.66 2.12
CA ALA A 137 3.57 1.35 2.36
C ALA A 137 2.48 1.01 1.32
N VAL A 138 2.51 -0.23 0.85
CA VAL A 138 1.54 -0.75 -0.12
C VAL A 138 1.05 -2.11 0.32
N LYS A 139 -0.28 -2.29 0.29
CA LYS A 139 -0.91 -3.60 0.46
C LYS A 139 -0.86 -4.37 -0.86
N VAL A 140 -0.20 -5.52 -0.83
CA VAL A 140 -0.08 -6.42 -1.99
C VAL A 140 -0.98 -7.63 -1.80
N CYS A 141 -1.83 -7.90 -2.78
CA CYS A 141 -2.76 -9.02 -2.81
C CYS A 141 -2.81 -9.64 -4.20
N ALA A 142 -3.50 -10.78 -4.31
CA ALA A 142 -3.79 -11.39 -5.61
C ALA A 142 -4.84 -10.56 -6.37
N GLU A 143 -4.53 -10.23 -7.63
CA GLU A 143 -5.37 -9.46 -8.54
C GLU A 143 -5.71 -10.32 -9.77
N ASP A 144 -6.52 -11.36 -9.59
CA ASP A 144 -6.81 -12.32 -10.67
C ASP A 144 -7.39 -11.62 -11.92
N GLY A 145 -6.87 -11.99 -13.08
CA GLY A 145 -7.30 -11.47 -14.37
C GLY A 145 -6.69 -10.13 -14.80
N ARG A 146 -5.89 -9.46 -13.97
CA ARG A 146 -5.26 -8.19 -14.35
C ARG A 146 -4.25 -8.35 -15.50
N PRO A 147 -4.04 -7.31 -16.33
CA PRO A 147 -2.97 -7.32 -17.32
C PRO A 147 -1.61 -7.05 -16.68
N VAL A 148 -0.58 -7.49 -17.38
CA VAL A 148 0.83 -7.13 -17.14
C VAL A 148 1.52 -6.96 -18.49
N ASN A 149 2.39 -5.96 -18.58
CA ASN A 149 3.15 -5.69 -19.80
C ASN A 149 4.65 -5.57 -19.49
N ASN A 150 5.41 -6.42 -20.16
CA ASN A 150 6.86 -6.45 -20.27
C ASN A 150 7.60 -6.39 -18.91
N LEU A 151 7.19 -7.20 -17.93
CA LEU A 151 7.80 -7.24 -16.60
C LEU A 151 8.80 -8.40 -16.46
N ASP A 152 9.91 -8.19 -15.74
CA ASP A 152 10.79 -9.31 -15.35
C ASP A 152 10.24 -10.02 -14.10
N ILE A 153 9.68 -11.22 -14.30
CA ILE A 153 9.14 -12.09 -13.24
C ILE A 153 10.12 -13.19 -12.80
N SER A 154 11.35 -13.21 -13.34
CA SER A 154 12.38 -14.19 -12.98
C SER A 154 12.78 -14.22 -11.49
N PRO A 155 12.57 -13.16 -10.66
CA PRO A 155 12.77 -13.28 -9.22
C PRO A 155 11.92 -14.38 -8.57
N PHE A 156 10.71 -14.61 -9.11
CA PHE A 156 9.72 -15.54 -8.59
C PHE A 156 9.38 -16.70 -9.52
N PHE A 157 9.97 -16.76 -10.70
CA PHE A 157 9.76 -17.84 -11.66
C PHE A 157 11.07 -18.51 -12.09
N GLN A 158 11.05 -19.82 -12.29
CA GLN A 158 12.24 -20.61 -12.71
C GLN A 158 12.20 -21.07 -14.16
N GLU A 159 11.00 -21.20 -14.72
CA GLU A 159 10.76 -21.74 -16.06
C GLU A 159 9.75 -20.86 -16.77
N GLU A 160 9.83 -20.79 -18.11
CA GLU A 160 8.90 -20.02 -18.93
C GLU A 160 7.45 -20.40 -18.65
N VAL A 161 6.57 -19.40 -18.62
CA VAL A 161 5.15 -19.57 -18.40
C VAL A 161 4.44 -19.38 -19.73
N ASN A 162 3.73 -20.40 -20.22
CA ASN A 162 2.97 -20.35 -21.47
C ASN A 162 3.81 -19.91 -22.70
N GLY A 163 5.11 -20.25 -22.72
CA GLY A 163 6.04 -19.85 -23.80
C GLY A 163 6.45 -18.37 -23.77
N CYS A 164 6.16 -17.65 -22.69
CA CYS A 164 6.62 -16.29 -22.47
C CYS A 164 7.94 -16.28 -21.71
N SER A 165 8.90 -15.47 -22.19
CA SER A 165 10.14 -15.18 -21.48
C SER A 165 9.86 -14.54 -20.11
N LEU A 166 10.61 -14.97 -19.09
CA LEU A 166 10.49 -14.45 -17.74
C LEU A 166 10.92 -12.99 -17.61
N GLN A 167 11.89 -12.53 -18.42
CA GLN A 167 12.43 -11.18 -18.36
C GLN A 167 11.55 -10.14 -19.07
N LYS A 168 10.61 -10.60 -19.89
CA LYS A 168 9.72 -9.76 -20.72
C LYS A 168 8.30 -10.31 -20.68
N PHE A 169 7.83 -10.65 -19.48
CA PHE A 169 6.55 -11.29 -19.29
C PHE A 169 5.40 -10.30 -19.55
N SER A 170 4.48 -10.71 -20.42
CA SER A 170 3.28 -9.96 -20.78
C SER A 170 2.10 -10.90 -20.84
N ALA A 171 0.98 -10.50 -20.25
CA ALA A 171 -0.27 -11.24 -20.31
C ALA A 171 -1.46 -10.28 -20.19
N GLN A 172 -2.54 -10.56 -20.92
CA GLN A 172 -3.79 -9.80 -20.78
C GLN A 172 -4.58 -10.21 -19.53
N HIS A 173 -4.46 -11.48 -19.14
CA HIS A 173 -5.13 -12.04 -17.96
C HIS A 173 -4.14 -12.93 -17.18
N THR A 174 -3.71 -12.44 -16.03
CA THR A 174 -2.83 -13.19 -15.12
C THR A 174 -3.65 -14.06 -14.16
N SER A 175 -3.09 -15.20 -13.75
CA SER A 175 -3.67 -15.98 -12.63
C SER A 175 -3.44 -15.28 -11.30
N GLY A 176 -4.24 -15.56 -10.27
CA GLY A 176 -4.07 -14.99 -8.92
C GLY A 176 -2.64 -15.06 -8.34
N SER A 177 -1.91 -16.16 -8.57
CA SER A 177 -0.50 -16.28 -8.11
C SER A 177 0.46 -15.42 -8.94
N THR A 178 0.26 -15.39 -10.25
CA THR A 178 1.05 -14.56 -11.17
C THR A 178 0.81 -13.08 -10.90
N SER A 179 -0.44 -12.67 -10.69
CA SER A 179 -0.80 -11.29 -10.44
C SER A 179 -0.23 -10.78 -9.11
N GLN A 180 -0.19 -11.61 -8.07
CA GLN A 180 0.43 -11.22 -6.80
C GLN A 180 1.96 -11.06 -6.93
N VAL A 181 2.62 -11.93 -7.70
CA VAL A 181 4.05 -11.77 -8.04
C VAL A 181 4.29 -10.46 -8.77
N VAL A 182 3.49 -10.18 -9.80
CA VAL A 182 3.54 -8.92 -10.57
C VAL A 182 3.37 -7.72 -9.64
N ASN A 183 2.36 -7.76 -8.76
CA ASN A 183 2.07 -6.69 -7.80
C ASN A 183 3.26 -6.42 -6.87
N ILE A 184 3.91 -7.46 -6.34
CA ILE A 184 5.11 -7.31 -5.49
C ILE A 184 6.26 -6.68 -6.28
N ILE A 185 6.58 -7.20 -7.47
CA ILE A 185 7.71 -6.69 -8.27
C ILE A 185 7.48 -5.22 -8.67
N GLU A 186 6.27 -4.89 -9.12
CA GLU A 186 5.90 -3.51 -9.47
C GLU A 186 5.96 -2.58 -8.24
N THR A 187 5.59 -3.08 -7.06
CA THR A 187 5.61 -2.31 -5.81
C THR A 187 7.04 -2.04 -5.36
N LEU A 188 7.93 -3.01 -5.52
CA LEU A 188 9.36 -2.85 -5.27
C LEU A 188 10.01 -1.90 -6.29
N TYR A 189 9.59 -1.97 -7.56
CA TYR A 189 10.01 -1.02 -8.61
C TYR A 189 9.58 0.42 -8.27
N ALA A 190 8.37 0.59 -7.73
CA ALA A 190 7.85 1.86 -7.25
C ALA A 190 8.47 2.32 -5.90
N GLU A 191 9.58 1.70 -5.49
CA GLU A 191 10.40 2.08 -4.34
C GLU A 191 9.72 2.01 -2.96
N SER A 192 8.63 1.24 -2.86
CA SER A 192 7.97 0.99 -1.58
C SER A 192 8.95 0.40 -0.56
N LYS A 193 8.94 0.94 0.66
CA LYS A 193 9.76 0.47 1.79
C LYS A 193 9.02 -0.49 2.71
N VAL A 194 7.70 -0.65 2.53
CA VAL A 194 6.88 -1.50 3.38
C VAL A 194 5.83 -2.24 2.56
N LEU A 195 5.86 -3.57 2.61
CA LEU A 195 4.82 -4.43 2.02
C LEU A 195 3.85 -4.89 3.11
N LEU A 196 2.56 -4.63 2.91
CA LEU A 196 1.48 -5.14 3.75
C LEU A 196 0.86 -6.35 3.04
N VAL A 197 0.83 -7.52 3.69
CA VAL A 197 0.35 -8.75 3.08
C VAL A 197 -0.72 -9.38 3.96
N ASP A 198 -1.82 -9.78 3.34
CA ASP A 198 -2.93 -10.44 3.99
C ASP A 198 -3.09 -11.85 3.39
N GLU A 199 -2.86 -12.90 4.19
CA GLU A 199 -2.96 -14.28 3.72
C GLU A 199 -4.34 -14.59 3.12
N ASP A 200 -5.42 -14.04 3.69
CA ASP A 200 -6.79 -14.29 3.25
C ASP A 200 -7.09 -13.70 1.86
N ARG A 201 -6.28 -12.72 1.40
CA ARG A 201 -6.37 -12.09 0.07
C ARG A 201 -5.19 -12.44 -0.83
N SER A 202 -4.42 -13.47 -0.46
CA SER A 202 -3.24 -13.92 -1.18
C SER A 202 -3.46 -15.26 -1.88
N ALA A 203 -2.70 -15.53 -2.93
CA ALA A 203 -2.70 -16.83 -3.57
C ALA A 203 -1.92 -17.84 -2.71
N ALA A 204 -2.60 -18.83 -2.13
CA ALA A 204 -2.01 -19.79 -1.19
C ALA A 204 -0.77 -20.52 -1.76
N ASN A 205 -0.84 -20.93 -3.03
CA ASN A 205 0.23 -21.61 -3.76
C ASN A 205 1.47 -20.73 -4.03
N PHE A 206 1.32 -19.41 -3.93
CA PHE A 206 2.43 -18.46 -3.96
C PHE A 206 2.97 -18.18 -2.56
N MET A 207 2.12 -18.03 -1.56
CA MET A 207 2.54 -17.66 -0.20
C MET A 207 3.54 -18.67 0.39
N HIS A 208 3.18 -19.96 0.37
CA HIS A 208 3.99 -20.99 1.01
C HIS A 208 3.95 -22.31 0.25
N ARG A 209 4.91 -23.17 0.58
CA ARG A 209 4.92 -24.57 0.16
C ARG A 209 5.51 -25.40 1.28
N ASP A 210 4.70 -26.31 1.83
CA ASP A 210 5.15 -27.23 2.87
C ASP A 210 6.16 -28.26 2.35
N GLU A 211 6.83 -28.95 3.28
CA GLU A 211 7.89 -29.90 2.96
C GLU A 211 7.39 -31.08 2.13
N VAL A 212 6.20 -31.62 2.45
CA VAL A 212 5.60 -32.74 1.71
C VAL A 212 5.27 -32.33 0.28
N MET A 213 4.73 -31.14 0.08
CA MET A 213 4.44 -30.58 -1.23
C MET A 213 5.71 -30.26 -2.02
N ARG A 214 6.82 -29.91 -1.35
CA ARG A 214 8.13 -29.76 -2.00
C ARG A 214 8.69 -31.12 -2.47
N ASP A 215 8.48 -32.18 -1.70
CA ASP A 215 8.89 -33.54 -2.07
C ASP A 215 8.05 -34.11 -3.23
N ILE A 216 6.74 -33.84 -3.24
CA ILE A 216 5.83 -34.29 -4.31
C ILE A 216 6.04 -33.47 -5.60
N ILE A 217 6.18 -32.15 -5.46
CA ILE A 217 6.39 -31.23 -6.59
C ILE A 217 7.86 -30.86 -6.65
N GLU A 218 8.67 -31.79 -7.16
CA GLU A 218 10.14 -31.63 -7.30
C GLU A 218 10.51 -30.36 -8.09
N ARG A 219 9.68 -29.94 -9.06
CA ARG A 219 9.82 -28.70 -9.82
C ARG A 219 8.47 -28.03 -10.03
N GLY A 220 8.34 -26.79 -9.59
CA GLY A 220 7.21 -25.92 -9.89
C GLY A 220 7.71 -24.61 -10.47
N PRO A 221 7.00 -23.98 -11.42
CA PRO A 221 7.46 -22.78 -12.09
C PRO A 221 7.58 -21.60 -11.12
N ILE A 222 6.72 -21.55 -10.09
CA ILE A 222 6.66 -20.47 -9.09
C ILE A 222 7.53 -20.80 -7.89
N ILE A 223 8.38 -19.84 -7.53
CA ILE A 223 9.13 -19.76 -6.27
C ILE A 223 8.20 -19.16 -5.21
N PRO A 224 7.93 -19.87 -4.09
CA PRO A 224 7.09 -19.35 -3.03
C PRO A 224 7.63 -18.04 -2.43
N PHE A 225 6.74 -17.21 -1.88
CA PHE A 225 7.09 -15.94 -1.28
C PHE A 225 8.04 -16.11 -0.07
N THR A 226 7.79 -17.15 0.73
CA THR A 226 8.67 -17.58 1.82
C THR A 226 10.14 -17.75 1.40
N ASP A 227 10.41 -18.16 0.16
CA ASP A 227 11.78 -18.39 -0.31
C ASP A 227 12.52 -17.08 -0.65
N ARG A 228 11.80 -15.96 -0.82
CA ARG A 228 12.34 -14.63 -1.17
C ARG A 228 12.17 -13.57 -0.08
N ILE A 229 11.35 -13.81 0.93
CA ILE A 229 10.96 -12.78 1.91
C ILE A 229 12.17 -12.19 2.65
N LYS A 230 13.12 -13.03 3.07
CA LYS A 230 14.34 -12.61 3.76
C LYS A 230 15.26 -11.80 2.83
N GLU A 231 15.31 -12.16 1.56
CA GLU A 231 16.07 -11.44 0.55
C GLU A 231 15.50 -10.04 0.31
N ILE A 232 14.18 -9.93 0.13
CA ILE A 232 13.47 -8.65 0.00
C ILE A 232 13.74 -7.77 1.22
N SER A 233 13.65 -8.34 2.43
CA SER A 233 13.87 -7.58 3.65
C SER A 233 15.32 -7.11 3.81
N THR A 234 16.28 -8.02 3.69
CA THR A 234 17.68 -7.72 4.02
C THR A 234 18.46 -7.05 2.89
N GLN A 235 18.23 -7.44 1.64
CA GLN A 235 18.98 -6.92 0.48
C GLN A 235 18.34 -5.65 -0.08
N MET A 236 17.01 -5.57 -0.12
CA MET A 236 16.30 -4.42 -0.66
C MET A 236 15.92 -3.40 0.41
N GLY A 237 16.06 -3.74 1.69
CA GLY A 237 15.72 -2.86 2.81
C GLY A 237 14.22 -2.61 2.94
N VAL A 238 13.39 -3.57 2.50
CA VAL A 238 11.93 -3.46 2.48
C VAL A 238 11.33 -4.22 3.66
N SER A 239 10.62 -3.52 4.52
CA SER A 239 9.94 -4.16 5.67
C SER A 239 8.65 -4.85 5.24
N LEU A 240 8.23 -5.84 6.00
CA LEU A 240 7.01 -6.59 5.73
C LEU A 240 6.12 -6.65 6.96
N VAL A 241 4.83 -6.39 6.80
CA VAL A 241 3.81 -6.67 7.82
C VAL A 241 2.84 -7.68 7.24
N LEU A 242 2.83 -8.89 7.82
CA LEU A 242 2.13 -10.05 7.28
C LEU A 242 1.02 -10.47 8.24
N VAL A 243 -0.24 -10.46 7.80
CA VAL A 243 -1.31 -11.17 8.52
C VAL A 243 -1.32 -12.63 8.09
N ILE A 244 -1.01 -13.52 9.02
CA ILE A 244 -0.89 -14.97 8.79
C ILE A 244 -1.72 -15.73 9.83
N GLY A 245 -2.56 -16.65 9.37
CA GLY A 245 -3.37 -17.55 10.19
C GLY A 245 -3.32 -19.03 9.78
N GLY A 246 -2.95 -19.33 8.53
CA GLY A 246 -2.99 -20.67 7.97
C GLY A 246 -1.66 -21.45 8.02
N THR A 247 -0.53 -20.75 8.17
CA THR A 247 0.81 -21.37 8.15
C THR A 247 1.75 -20.80 9.20
N SER A 248 2.62 -21.64 9.74
CA SER A 248 3.66 -21.23 10.70
C SER A 248 5.00 -20.89 10.04
N GLN A 249 5.16 -21.12 8.73
CA GLN A 249 6.46 -20.97 8.06
C GLN A 249 7.03 -19.55 8.17
N TYR A 250 6.19 -18.52 8.13
CA TYR A 250 6.64 -17.12 8.20
C TYR A 250 7.28 -16.75 9.54
N PHE A 251 6.97 -17.48 10.61
CA PHE A 251 7.56 -17.26 11.92
C PHE A 251 9.07 -17.51 11.97
N GLY A 252 9.59 -18.38 11.09
CA GLY A 252 11.03 -18.60 10.94
C GLY A 252 11.78 -17.39 10.37
N TYR A 253 11.06 -16.44 9.78
CA TYR A 253 11.63 -15.24 9.15
C TYR A 253 11.28 -13.94 9.90
N ALA A 254 10.32 -13.98 10.82
CA ALA A 254 9.81 -12.78 11.48
C ALA A 254 10.74 -12.27 12.58
N ASP A 255 11.02 -10.98 12.57
CA ASP A 255 11.72 -10.25 13.64
C ASP A 255 10.78 -9.98 14.83
N GLN A 256 9.50 -9.74 14.54
CA GLN A 256 8.45 -9.48 15.52
C GLN A 256 7.22 -10.35 15.21
N VAL A 257 6.61 -10.94 16.23
CA VAL A 257 5.35 -11.70 16.09
C VAL A 257 4.30 -11.19 17.05
N ILE A 258 3.24 -10.62 16.50
CA ILE A 258 2.10 -10.06 17.23
C ILE A 258 0.96 -11.09 17.20
N LEU A 259 0.48 -11.51 18.36
CA LEU A 259 -0.74 -12.29 18.50
C LEU A 259 -1.91 -11.33 18.76
N MET A 260 -2.92 -11.38 17.88
CA MET A 260 -4.21 -10.74 18.08
C MET A 260 -5.18 -11.72 18.72
N ASP A 261 -5.70 -11.35 19.88
CA ASP A 261 -6.71 -12.12 20.61
C ASP A 261 -7.79 -11.18 21.15
N HIS A 262 -9.03 -11.33 20.65
CA HIS A 262 -10.17 -10.46 20.99
C HIS A 262 -9.81 -8.96 20.93
N PHE A 263 -9.22 -8.52 19.81
CA PHE A 263 -8.79 -7.14 19.56
C PHE A 263 -7.70 -6.60 20.49
N LYS A 264 -7.01 -7.48 21.23
CA LYS A 264 -5.83 -7.15 22.03
C LYS A 264 -4.59 -7.72 21.38
N ALA A 265 -3.54 -6.90 21.29
CA ALA A 265 -2.23 -7.33 20.81
C ALA A 265 -1.39 -7.87 21.96
N ALA A 266 -0.62 -8.92 21.68
CA ALA A 266 0.45 -9.42 22.56
C ALA A 266 1.70 -9.72 21.72
N ASP A 267 2.88 -9.36 22.21
CA ASP A 267 4.13 -9.79 21.61
C ASP A 267 4.41 -11.25 22.01
N ILE A 268 4.47 -12.15 21.02
CA ILE A 268 4.78 -13.57 21.22
C ILE A 268 6.10 -13.96 20.57
N THR A 269 6.94 -13.00 20.20
CA THR A 269 8.22 -13.23 19.51
C THR A 269 9.10 -14.25 20.26
N GLU A 270 9.29 -14.06 21.57
CA GLU A 270 10.10 -14.98 22.40
C GLU A 270 9.47 -16.36 22.59
N LYS A 271 8.14 -16.46 22.49
CA LYS A 271 7.45 -17.76 22.50
C LYS A 271 7.69 -18.50 21.19
N VAL A 272 7.64 -17.77 20.08
CA VAL A 272 7.81 -18.32 18.72
C VAL A 272 9.24 -18.79 18.47
N LYS A 273 10.25 -18.08 18.99
CA LYS A 273 11.67 -18.49 18.89
C LYS A 273 11.99 -19.85 19.52
N LYS A 274 11.09 -20.43 20.33
CA LYS A 274 11.26 -21.76 20.93
C LYS A 274 10.92 -22.91 19.98
N PHE A 275 10.32 -22.61 18.83
CA PHE A 275 10.00 -23.58 17.80
C PHE A 275 11.10 -23.60 16.73
N GLU A 276 11.33 -24.76 16.14
CA GLU A 276 12.21 -24.90 14.99
C GLU A 276 11.40 -24.73 13.70
N PHE A 277 11.92 -23.90 12.80
CA PHE A 277 11.34 -23.66 11.49
C PHE A 277 12.37 -24.02 10.42
N ALA A 278 11.95 -24.73 9.38
CA ALA A 278 12.80 -25.00 8.24
C ALA A 278 13.09 -23.69 7.48
N ASP A 279 14.37 -23.41 7.24
CA ASP A 279 14.76 -22.31 6.35
C ASP A 279 14.59 -22.76 4.90
N THR A 280 13.51 -22.29 4.27
CA THR A 280 13.21 -22.53 2.86
C THR A 280 13.77 -21.44 1.94
N SER A 281 14.54 -20.47 2.48
CA SER A 281 15.09 -19.37 1.70
C SER A 281 15.91 -19.87 0.52
N LYS A 282 15.69 -19.28 -0.65
CA LYS A 282 16.49 -19.59 -1.82
C LYS A 282 17.89 -18.99 -1.67
N LYS A 283 18.92 -19.82 -1.74
CA LYS A 283 20.32 -19.40 -1.58
C LYS A 283 20.83 -18.51 -2.73
N THR A 284 20.30 -18.70 -3.93
CA THR A 284 20.66 -17.90 -5.10
C THR A 284 19.83 -16.62 -5.09
N LEU A 285 20.49 -15.48 -4.91
CA LEU A 285 19.85 -14.16 -4.98
C LEU A 285 19.22 -13.94 -6.36
N ALA A 286 18.04 -13.32 -6.36
CA ALA A 286 17.39 -12.84 -7.57
C ALA A 286 18.03 -11.55 -8.06
N HIS A 287 17.87 -11.29 -9.34
CA HIS A 287 18.17 -10.01 -9.94
C HIS A 287 16.92 -9.14 -9.88
N TRP A 288 16.94 -8.09 -9.06
CA TRP A 288 15.79 -7.20 -8.85
C TRP A 288 15.85 -5.90 -9.66
N THR A 289 16.93 -5.68 -10.42
CA THR A 289 17.08 -4.47 -11.21
C THR A 289 16.24 -4.56 -12.46
N TYR A 290 15.36 -3.58 -12.62
CA TYR A 290 14.47 -3.49 -13.76
C TYR A 290 14.16 -2.03 -14.03
N THR A 291 14.26 -1.62 -15.30
CA THR A 291 13.90 -0.29 -15.79
C THR A 291 12.64 -0.43 -16.63
N LYS A 292 11.78 0.60 -16.64
CA LYS A 292 10.56 0.58 -17.43
C LYS A 292 10.35 1.90 -18.12
N LYS A 293 10.04 1.85 -19.42
CA LYS A 293 9.76 3.02 -20.25
C LYS A 293 8.48 2.84 -21.01
N LEU A 294 7.59 3.83 -20.93
CA LEU A 294 6.33 3.82 -21.67
C LEU A 294 6.57 4.16 -23.15
N ILE A 295 6.25 3.24 -24.05
CA ILE A 295 6.48 3.40 -25.51
C ILE A 295 5.19 3.60 -26.32
N THR A 296 4.01 3.39 -25.74
CA THR A 296 2.72 3.66 -26.39
C THR A 296 2.63 5.10 -26.88
N LYS A 297 2.40 5.30 -28.18
CA LYS A 297 2.20 6.63 -28.77
C LYS A 297 0.71 6.94 -28.87
N PHE A 298 0.36 8.16 -28.51
CA PHE A 298 -0.99 8.70 -28.67
C PHE A 298 -0.99 9.64 -29.88
N ASP A 299 -1.44 9.16 -31.04
CA ASP A 299 -1.41 9.89 -32.33
C ASP A 299 -2.32 11.13 -32.35
N LYS A 300 -3.38 11.10 -31.55
CA LYS A 300 -4.24 12.22 -31.19
C LYS A 300 -4.26 12.21 -29.66
N GLY A 301 -4.14 13.39 -29.03
CA GLY A 301 -4.26 13.50 -27.57
C GLY A 301 -5.53 12.80 -27.06
N ILE A 302 -5.55 12.48 -25.77
CA ILE A 302 -6.63 11.69 -25.18
C ILE A 302 -7.96 12.42 -25.41
N LEU A 303 -8.91 11.75 -26.07
CA LEU A 303 -10.16 12.38 -26.49
C LEU A 303 -11.19 12.39 -25.36
N PHE A 304 -11.18 11.36 -24.53
CA PHE A 304 -12.09 11.20 -23.40
C PHE A 304 -11.38 10.60 -22.19
N HIS A 305 -11.72 11.10 -21.00
CA HIS A 305 -11.35 10.46 -19.75
C HIS A 305 -12.53 10.42 -18.79
N SER A 306 -12.62 9.35 -18.00
CA SER A 306 -13.60 9.23 -16.92
C SER A 306 -13.05 8.40 -15.75
N ILE A 307 -13.75 8.47 -14.63
CA ILE A 307 -13.41 7.74 -13.41
C ILE A 307 -14.66 7.14 -12.77
N CYS A 308 -14.48 6.05 -12.04
CA CYS A 308 -15.52 5.37 -11.27
C CYS A 308 -15.04 5.16 -9.83
N THR A 309 -15.93 5.33 -8.84
CA THR A 309 -15.63 5.20 -7.40
C THR A 309 -16.63 4.39 -6.58
N LYS A 310 -17.88 4.21 -7.04
CA LYS A 310 -18.94 3.68 -6.17
C LYS A 310 -18.70 2.24 -5.70
N ASP A 311 -18.47 1.33 -6.66
CA ASP A 311 -18.25 -0.10 -6.38
C ASP A 311 -16.93 -0.61 -6.97
N ARG A 312 -16.21 0.28 -7.66
CA ARG A 312 -15.01 -0.03 -8.43
C ARG A 312 -14.21 1.25 -8.61
N ALA A 313 -12.99 1.27 -8.09
CA ALA A 313 -12.03 2.32 -8.39
C ALA A 313 -11.46 2.02 -9.79
N ALA A 314 -11.73 2.87 -10.77
CA ALA A 314 -11.19 2.70 -12.12
C ALA A 314 -11.00 4.03 -12.83
N VAL A 315 -9.98 4.08 -13.69
CA VAL A 315 -9.66 5.22 -14.56
C VAL A 315 -9.73 4.76 -16.01
N PHE A 316 -10.36 5.58 -16.85
CA PHE A 316 -10.56 5.33 -18.27
C PHE A 316 -9.95 6.47 -19.07
N PHE A 317 -9.18 6.13 -20.10
CA PHE A 317 -8.69 7.05 -21.14
C PHE A 317 -8.96 6.42 -22.49
N ASP A 318 -9.94 6.93 -23.25
CA ASP A 318 -10.40 6.30 -24.49
C ASP A 318 -10.64 4.78 -24.33
N ASP A 319 -9.85 3.92 -24.99
CA ASP A 319 -9.92 2.45 -24.90
C ASP A 319 -9.00 1.85 -23.81
N TYR A 320 -8.23 2.68 -23.10
CA TYR A 320 -7.29 2.28 -22.07
C TYR A 320 -7.97 2.31 -20.70
N VAL A 321 -7.99 1.16 -20.01
CA VAL A 321 -8.70 1.01 -18.73
C VAL A 321 -7.74 0.52 -17.66
N SER A 322 -7.74 1.20 -16.52
CA SER A 322 -7.00 0.80 -15.32
C SER A 322 -7.98 0.50 -14.19
N GLU A 323 -8.02 -0.75 -13.74
CA GLU A 323 -8.80 -1.17 -12.56
C GLU A 323 -7.94 -1.09 -11.32
N LEU A 324 -8.38 -0.33 -10.31
CA LEU A 324 -7.63 -0.04 -9.10
C LEU A 324 -8.23 -0.64 -7.84
N THR A 325 -9.42 -1.25 -7.92
CA THR A 325 -10.16 -1.79 -6.76
C THR A 325 -9.32 -2.73 -5.89
N ASN A 326 -8.41 -3.50 -6.50
CA ASN A 326 -7.56 -4.47 -5.80
C ASN A 326 -6.10 -4.00 -5.64
N THR A 327 -5.80 -2.70 -5.83
CA THR A 327 -4.45 -2.13 -5.57
C THR A 327 -4.11 -2.02 -4.09
N GLY A 328 -4.95 -2.57 -3.22
CA GLY A 328 -4.82 -2.51 -1.78
C GLY A 328 -5.46 -1.26 -1.20
N ASN A 329 -5.17 -0.06 -1.72
CA ASN A 329 -5.56 1.22 -1.11
C ASN A 329 -6.95 1.72 -1.53
N PRO A 330 -7.79 2.17 -0.59
CA PRO A 330 -9.01 2.88 -0.94
C PRO A 330 -8.65 4.25 -1.52
N PHE A 331 -9.25 4.60 -2.66
CA PHE A 331 -9.11 5.92 -3.27
C PHE A 331 -10.38 6.73 -3.07
N SER A 332 -10.24 7.97 -2.60
CA SER A 332 -11.33 8.94 -2.65
C SER A 332 -11.62 9.37 -4.10
N GLN A 333 -12.79 9.96 -4.33
CA GLN A 333 -13.11 10.58 -5.63
C GLN A 333 -12.09 11.65 -6.01
N ALA A 334 -11.64 12.45 -5.04
CA ALA A 334 -10.69 13.52 -5.25
C ALA A 334 -9.28 12.98 -5.57
N GLN A 335 -8.88 11.86 -4.97
CA GLN A 335 -7.65 11.16 -5.32
C GLN A 335 -7.72 10.57 -6.73
N LEU A 336 -8.83 9.93 -7.12
CA LEU A 336 -8.98 9.41 -8.48
C LEU A 336 -9.02 10.52 -9.53
N ASN A 337 -9.61 11.68 -9.23
CA ASN A 337 -9.56 12.86 -10.10
C ASN A 337 -8.10 13.27 -10.36
N LEU A 338 -7.30 13.43 -9.31
CA LEU A 338 -5.90 13.81 -9.44
C LEU A 338 -5.08 12.72 -10.13
N LEU A 339 -5.32 11.46 -9.79
CA LEU A 339 -4.67 10.30 -10.40
C LEU A 339 -4.92 10.23 -11.89
N ALA A 340 -6.17 10.39 -12.33
CA ALA A 340 -6.51 10.43 -13.74
C ALA A 340 -5.85 11.63 -14.44
N LYS A 341 -5.81 12.80 -13.79
CA LYS A 341 -5.16 13.97 -14.39
C LYS A 341 -3.66 13.74 -14.59
N VAL A 342 -2.95 13.28 -13.54
CA VAL A 342 -1.52 13.01 -13.58
C VAL A 342 -1.18 11.90 -14.56
N ALA A 343 -1.92 10.78 -14.53
CA ALA A 343 -1.73 9.69 -15.47
C ALA A 343 -1.94 10.15 -16.92
N GLY A 344 -2.99 10.93 -17.21
CA GLY A 344 -3.22 11.49 -18.53
C GLY A 344 -2.07 12.40 -18.99
N MET A 345 -1.56 13.25 -18.11
CA MET A 345 -0.39 14.09 -18.40
C MET A 345 0.86 13.25 -18.73
N VAL A 346 1.08 12.13 -18.01
CA VAL A 346 2.19 11.19 -18.29
C VAL A 346 2.01 10.50 -19.65
N LEU A 347 0.79 10.08 -19.97
CA LEU A 347 0.47 9.46 -21.26
C LEU A 347 0.68 10.43 -22.43
N GLU A 348 0.43 11.73 -22.26
CA GLU A 348 0.58 12.75 -23.31
C GLU A 348 2.00 13.32 -23.45
N MET A 349 2.97 12.85 -22.63
CA MET A 349 4.36 13.34 -22.70
C MET A 349 5.01 13.01 -24.04
N GLY A 350 5.58 14.04 -24.68
CA GLY A 350 6.29 13.90 -25.95
C GLY A 350 7.70 13.29 -25.82
N GLU A 351 8.45 13.67 -24.78
CA GLU A 351 9.78 13.11 -24.45
C GLU A 351 9.71 12.30 -23.17
N ARG A 352 9.99 11.00 -23.27
CA ARG A 352 9.86 10.03 -22.17
C ARG A 352 11.19 9.38 -21.82
N GLY A 353 11.44 9.28 -20.52
CA GLY A 353 12.59 8.62 -19.93
C GLY A 353 12.17 7.32 -19.23
N GLU A 354 12.76 7.07 -18.07
CA GLU A 354 12.25 6.05 -17.16
C GLU A 354 10.90 6.49 -16.59
N ILE A 355 9.91 5.58 -16.56
CA ILE A 355 8.53 5.93 -16.20
C ILE A 355 8.41 6.51 -14.79
N LYS A 356 9.25 6.06 -13.86
CA LYS A 356 9.30 6.57 -12.49
C LYS A 356 9.71 8.06 -12.46
N GLU A 357 10.76 8.41 -13.19
CA GLU A 357 11.25 9.79 -13.31
C GLU A 357 10.24 10.68 -14.03
N ASP A 358 9.57 10.15 -15.06
CA ASP A 358 8.51 10.84 -15.78
C ASP A 358 7.33 11.18 -14.87
N VAL A 359 6.90 10.23 -14.03
CA VAL A 359 5.84 10.45 -13.04
C VAL A 359 6.26 11.50 -12.00
N ASP A 360 7.47 11.43 -11.46
CA ASP A 360 7.98 12.42 -10.50
C ASP A 360 8.02 13.83 -11.09
N ARG A 361 8.48 13.93 -12.34
CA ARG A 361 8.50 15.19 -13.08
C ARG A 361 7.10 15.79 -13.18
N ILE A 362 6.08 15.00 -13.54
CA ILE A 362 4.70 15.49 -13.63
C ILE A 362 4.16 15.85 -12.24
N LEU A 363 4.35 15.01 -11.22
CA LEU A 363 3.88 15.29 -9.86
C LEU A 363 4.49 16.59 -9.30
N SER A 364 5.74 16.90 -9.63
CA SER A 364 6.40 18.15 -9.23
C SER A 364 5.82 19.39 -9.90
N GLN A 365 5.27 19.26 -11.12
CA GLN A 365 4.67 20.35 -11.89
C GLN A 365 3.23 20.61 -11.48
N VAL A 366 2.48 19.55 -11.20
CA VAL A 366 1.05 19.61 -10.89
C VAL A 366 0.81 20.48 -9.65
N GLY A 367 1.73 20.51 -8.68
CA GLY A 367 1.69 21.45 -7.56
C GLY A 367 0.45 21.29 -6.67
N TYR A 368 0.61 21.45 -5.36
CA TYR A 368 -0.53 21.52 -4.46
C TYR A 368 -1.16 22.92 -4.56
N GLY A 369 -1.93 23.17 -5.63
CA GLY A 369 -2.67 24.42 -5.84
C GLY A 369 -2.48 25.15 -7.18
N GLU A 370 -2.02 24.50 -8.26
CA GLU A 370 -2.15 25.10 -9.59
C GLU A 370 -3.63 25.27 -9.98
N ASN A 371 -3.89 26.12 -10.99
CA ASN A 371 -5.22 26.44 -11.53
C ASN A 371 -5.89 25.21 -12.19
N PHE A 372 -6.21 24.20 -11.41
CA PHE A 372 -7.09 23.14 -11.82
C PHE A 372 -8.49 23.75 -11.93
N GLY A 373 -9.00 23.84 -13.16
CA GLY A 373 -10.42 24.12 -13.37
C GLY A 373 -11.28 23.09 -12.64
N ASN A 374 -12.48 23.50 -12.23
CA ASN A 374 -13.55 22.74 -11.56
C ASN A 374 -13.24 21.26 -11.25
N GLY A 375 -12.98 20.95 -9.97
CA GLY A 375 -12.90 19.58 -9.44
C GLY A 375 -12.32 19.56 -8.03
N ASP A 376 -12.72 18.56 -7.22
CA ASP A 376 -12.09 18.28 -5.93
C ASP A 376 -10.85 17.41 -6.18
N PHE A 377 -9.69 17.84 -5.68
CA PHE A 377 -8.41 17.13 -5.81
C PHE A 377 -7.81 16.86 -4.43
N GLU A 378 -7.30 15.65 -4.24
CA GLU A 378 -6.63 15.22 -3.02
C GLU A 378 -5.29 14.59 -3.36
N GLN A 379 -4.30 14.77 -2.49
CA GLN A 379 -2.93 14.30 -2.71
C GLN A 379 -2.88 12.79 -2.99
N ILE A 380 -2.08 12.43 -4.00
CA ILE A 380 -1.76 11.06 -4.38
C ILE A 380 -0.25 10.84 -4.28
N ARG A 381 0.18 9.58 -4.22
CA ARG A 381 1.60 9.22 -4.20
C ARG A 381 2.07 8.78 -5.57
N GLN A 382 3.38 8.84 -5.79
CA GLN A 382 4.01 8.32 -7.01
C GLN A 382 3.64 6.86 -7.28
N VAL A 383 3.66 6.02 -6.24
CA VAL A 383 3.29 4.61 -6.35
C VAL A 383 1.86 4.42 -6.85
N ASP A 384 0.92 5.28 -6.47
CA ASP A 384 -0.48 5.17 -6.92
C ASP A 384 -0.58 5.43 -8.43
N VAL A 385 0.18 6.40 -8.96
CA VAL A 385 0.25 6.70 -10.40
C VAL A 385 0.88 5.55 -11.17
N LEU A 386 2.02 5.02 -10.70
CA LEU A 386 2.69 3.87 -11.33
C LEU A 386 1.78 2.64 -11.34
N MET A 387 1.13 2.34 -10.21
CA MET A 387 0.16 1.25 -10.12
C MET A 387 -1.01 1.41 -11.08
N CYS A 388 -1.45 2.65 -11.32
CA CYS A 388 -2.48 2.95 -12.31
C CYS A 388 -2.00 2.70 -13.73
N LEU A 389 -0.80 3.17 -14.09
CA LEU A 389 -0.25 2.97 -15.43
C LEU A 389 0.03 1.48 -15.71
N PHE A 390 0.54 0.72 -14.73
CA PHE A 390 0.87 -0.69 -14.92
C PHE A 390 -0.33 -1.64 -15.02
N ARG A 391 -1.50 -1.19 -14.57
CA ARG A 391 -2.77 -1.90 -14.71
C ARG A 391 -3.53 -1.51 -15.97
N MET A 392 -3.05 -0.52 -16.70
CA MET A 392 -3.77 0.03 -17.83
C MET A 392 -3.66 -0.89 -19.05
N SER A 393 -4.79 -1.48 -19.46
CA SER A 393 -4.85 -2.37 -20.62
C SER A 393 -4.48 -1.63 -21.90
N GLY A 394 -3.63 -2.24 -22.74
CA GLY A 394 -3.23 -1.67 -24.03
C GLY A 394 -1.97 -0.79 -23.99
N LEU A 395 -1.44 -0.45 -22.81
CA LEU A 395 -0.13 0.18 -22.72
C LEU A 395 0.99 -0.82 -23.02
N GLU A 396 2.01 -0.32 -23.70
CA GLU A 396 3.23 -1.02 -24.08
C GLU A 396 4.43 -0.35 -23.40
N PHE A 397 5.29 -1.18 -22.82
CA PHE A 397 6.49 -0.74 -22.15
C PHE A 397 7.73 -1.43 -22.72
N ALA A 398 8.87 -0.74 -22.70
CA ALA A 398 10.18 -1.31 -22.99
C ALA A 398 11.00 -1.45 -21.69
N ASN A 399 11.84 -2.48 -21.63
CA ASN A 399 12.90 -2.63 -20.62
C ASN A 399 14.20 -2.20 -21.29
N GLU A 400 14.93 -1.29 -20.68
CA GLU A 400 16.25 -0.82 -21.16
C GLU A 400 17.38 -1.51 -20.40
#